data_AF-A0A931IQK4-F1
#
_entry.id   AF-A0A931IQK4-F1
#
_cell.length_a   1.000
_cell.length_b   1.000
_cell.length_c   1.000
_cell.angle_alpha   90.00
_cell.angle_beta   90.00
_cell.angle_gamma   90.00
#
_symmetry.space_group_name_H-M   'P 1'
#
loop_
_entity.id
_entity.type
_entity.pdbx_description
1 polymer ?
#
loop_
_entity_poly.entity_id
_entity_poly.type
_entity_poly.pdbx_seq_one_letter_code
_entity_poly.pdbx_strand_id
1 'polypeptide(L)'
;MYISPSIINIKSMEISRMKSDVTGVKRDVEGLMSESTSYWKGKASESFMESGRGIASSISSINQTVDELVNALRYLSNEVSRADDDREAKARETQRLIDLAKAEAKKKGK
;
A
#
# COMPACT_ATOMS: atom_id res chain seq x y z
N MET A 1 10.09 -13.26 -11.61
CA MET A 1 9.77 -11.83 -11.45
C MET A 1 10.19 -11.42 -10.04
N TYR A 2 11.07 -10.43 -9.89
CA TYR A 2 11.50 -9.91 -8.59
C TYR A 2 10.74 -8.61 -8.33
N ILE A 3 10.15 -8.48 -7.14
CA ILE A 3 9.42 -7.27 -6.72
C ILE A 3 10.32 -6.58 -5.70
N SER A 4 10.86 -5.41 -6.06
CA SER A 4 11.72 -4.65 -5.17
C SER A 4 10.90 -3.88 -4.13
N PRO A 5 11.49 -3.56 -2.96
CA PRO A 5 10.88 -2.67 -1.97
C PRO A 5 10.41 -1.34 -2.57
N SER A 6 11.17 -0.79 -3.54
CA SER A 6 10.79 0.44 -4.24
C SER A 6 9.48 0.31 -5.01
N ILE A 7 9.24 -0.82 -5.69
CA ILE A 7 7.99 -1.04 -6.43
C ILE A 7 6.81 -1.14 -5.46
N ILE A 8 7.00 -1.83 -4.33
CA ILE A 8 5.97 -1.95 -3.28
C ILE A 8 5.60 -0.57 -2.72
N ASN A 9 6.60 0.28 -2.46
CA ASN A 9 6.38 1.63 -1.96
C ASN A 9 5.66 2.53 -2.97
N ILE A 10 6.00 2.43 -4.27
CA ILE A 10 5.27 3.15 -5.32
C ILE A 10 3.80 2.74 -5.34
N LYS A 11 3.51 1.43 -5.30
CA LYS A 11 2.12 0.92 -5.26
C LYS A 11 1.38 1.38 -4.01
N SER A 12 2.04 1.38 -2.86
CA SER A 12 1.49 1.91 -1.59
C SER A 12 1.13 3.40 -1.69
N MET A 13 1.96 4.21 -2.36
CA MET A 13 1.66 5.62 -2.61
C MET A 13 0.49 5.81 -3.57
N GLU A 14 0.40 5.03 -4.64
CA GLU A 14 -0.73 5.06 -5.58
C GLU A 14 -2.05 4.75 -4.85
N ILE A 15 -2.06 3.72 -4.00
CA ILE A 15 -3.21 3.36 -3.16
C ILE A 15 -3.57 4.49 -2.19
N SER A 16 -2.57 5.14 -1.59
CA SER A 16 -2.79 6.28 -0.70
C SER A 16 -3.40 7.49 -1.42
N ARG A 17 -3.06 7.70 -2.70
CA ARG A 17 -3.69 8.75 -3.52
C ARG A 17 -5.15 8.41 -3.82
N MET A 18 -5.46 7.17 -4.21
CA MET A 18 -6.84 6.73 -4.42
C MET A 18 -7.70 6.92 -3.15
N LYS A 19 -7.13 6.72 -1.96
CA LYS A 19 -7.82 7.03 -0.69
C LYS A 19 -8.27 8.49 -0.60
N SER A 20 -7.42 9.41 -1.04
CA SER A 20 -7.74 10.85 -1.03
C SER A 20 -8.93 11.14 -1.94
N ASP A 21 -8.95 10.55 -3.14
CA ASP A 21 -10.04 10.72 -4.10
C ASP A 21 -11.36 10.18 -3.55
N VAL A 22 -11.33 8.98 -2.96
CA VAL A 22 -12.48 8.34 -2.30
C VAL A 22 -12.98 9.18 -1.11
N THR A 23 -12.06 9.80 -0.35
CA THR A 23 -12.43 10.74 0.71
C THR A 23 -13.08 12.01 0.15
N GLY A 24 -12.68 12.47 -1.04
CA GLY A 24 -13.36 13.53 -1.78
C GLY A 24 -14.81 13.18 -2.08
N VAL A 25 -15.05 11.99 -2.67
CA VAL A 25 -16.40 11.50 -2.97
C VAL A 25 -17.29 11.45 -1.73
N LYS A 26 -16.74 11.08 -0.56
CA LYS A 26 -17.51 11.12 0.69
C LYS A 26 -18.06 12.51 1.00
N ARG A 27 -17.22 13.54 0.86
CA ARG A 27 -17.62 14.93 1.11
C ARG A 27 -18.68 15.37 0.11
N ASP A 28 -18.54 14.97 -1.15
CA ASP A 28 -19.53 15.30 -2.19
C ASP A 28 -20.89 14.66 -1.88
N VAL A 29 -20.91 13.40 -1.44
CA VAL A 29 -22.13 12.71 -1.01
C VAL A 29 -22.77 13.40 0.21
N GLU A 30 -21.97 13.79 1.20
CA GLU A 30 -22.44 14.53 2.37
C GLU A 30 -22.99 15.92 2.00
N GLY A 31 -22.35 16.60 1.05
CA GLY A 31 -22.82 17.88 0.50
C GLY A 31 -24.15 17.74 -0.22
N LEU A 32 -24.28 16.77 -1.13
CA LEU A 32 -25.52 16.49 -1.86
C LEU A 32 -26.67 16.12 -0.92
N MET A 33 -26.40 15.37 0.15
CA MET A 33 -27.38 15.11 1.21
C MET A 33 -27.87 16.39 1.87
N SER A 34 -26.94 17.27 2.25
CA SER A 34 -27.28 18.56 2.86
C SER A 34 -28.14 19.42 1.93
N GLU A 35 -27.70 19.59 0.68
CA GLU A 35 -28.39 20.38 -0.33
C GLU A 35 -29.76 19.80 -0.68
N SER A 36 -29.87 18.48 -0.81
CA SER A 36 -31.12 17.78 -1.12
C SER A 36 -32.24 18.16 -0.16
N THR A 37 -31.94 18.34 1.13
CA THR A 37 -32.97 18.71 2.10
C THR A 37 -33.61 20.08 1.85
N SER A 38 -32.99 20.96 1.05
CA SER A 38 -33.58 22.25 0.67
C SER A 38 -34.58 22.15 -0.49
N TYR A 39 -34.46 21.13 -1.35
CA TYR A 39 -35.27 21.03 -2.57
C TYR A 39 -36.58 20.26 -2.38
N TRP A 40 -36.62 19.28 -1.49
CA TRP A 40 -37.77 18.39 -1.32
C TRP A 40 -37.83 17.83 0.10
N LYS A 41 -39.06 17.69 0.63
CA LYS A 41 -39.34 17.22 1.99
C LYS A 41 -40.19 15.94 1.95
N GLY A 42 -40.22 15.22 3.07
CA GLY A 42 -41.01 14.00 3.25
C GLY A 42 -40.27 12.73 2.82
N LYS A 43 -41.03 11.65 2.62
CA LYS A 43 -40.51 10.28 2.47
C LYS A 43 -39.39 10.13 1.43
N ALA A 44 -39.49 10.84 0.31
CA ALA A 44 -38.50 10.71 -0.75
C ALA A 44 -37.14 11.33 -0.36
N SER A 45 -37.15 12.47 0.36
CA SER A 45 -35.94 13.02 0.97
C SER A 45 -35.39 12.11 2.06
N GLU A 46 -36.24 11.47 2.87
CA GLU A 46 -35.82 10.53 3.90
C GLU A 46 -35.09 9.33 3.29
N SER A 47 -35.65 8.72 2.24
CA SER A 47 -35.03 7.59 1.53
C SER A 47 -33.72 7.96 0.83
N PHE A 48 -33.63 9.18 0.27
CA PHE A 48 -32.37 9.68 -0.29
C PHE A 48 -31.30 9.83 0.79
N MET A 49 -31.64 10.44 1.93
CA MET A 49 -30.72 10.61 3.06
C MET A 49 -30.25 9.27 3.64
N GLU A 50 -31.14 8.28 3.72
CA GLU A 50 -30.79 6.93 4.15
C GLU A 50 -29.78 6.28 3.19
N SER A 51 -30.04 6.35 1.89
CA SER A 51 -29.12 5.83 0.87
C SER A 51 -27.76 6.53 0.91
N GLY A 52 -27.76 7.86 1.03
CA GLY A 52 -26.53 8.66 1.12
C GLY A 52 -25.71 8.34 2.39
N ARG A 53 -26.38 8.13 3.54
CA ARG A 53 -25.71 7.66 4.78
C ARG A 53 -25.11 6.27 4.59
N GLY A 54 -25.81 5.38 3.89
CA GLY A 54 -25.30 4.06 3.52
C GLY A 54 -24.02 4.17 2.70
N ILE A 55 -24.02 4.99 1.65
CA ILE A 55 -22.84 5.24 0.81
C ILE A 55 -21.68 5.84 1.62
N ALA A 56 -21.94 6.87 2.43
CA ALA A 56 -20.91 7.50 3.27
C ALA A 56 -20.29 6.52 4.28
N SER A 57 -21.10 5.59 4.80
CA SER A 57 -20.64 4.49 5.67
C SER A 57 -19.74 3.53 4.89
N SER A 58 -20.17 3.05 3.72
CA SER A 58 -19.36 2.18 2.85
C SER A 58 -18.03 2.82 2.46
N ILE A 59 -18.01 4.12 2.14
CA ILE A 59 -16.77 4.84 1.85
C ILE A 59 -15.84 4.88 3.09
N SER A 60 -16.41 5.02 4.29
CA SER A 60 -15.62 4.99 5.53
C SER A 60 -14.98 3.62 5.75
N SER A 61 -15.69 2.52 5.47
CA SER A 61 -15.13 1.17 5.50
C SER A 61 -14.05 0.96 4.44
N ILE A 62 -14.26 1.44 3.20
CA ILE A 62 -13.23 1.38 2.14
C ILE A 62 -11.96 2.09 2.60
N ASN A 63 -12.08 3.28 3.20
CA ASN A 63 -10.92 4.02 3.72
C ASN A 63 -10.16 3.25 4.80
N GLN A 64 -10.86 2.53 5.68
CA GLN A 64 -10.24 1.66 6.69
C GLN A 64 -9.48 0.51 6.04
N THR A 65 -10.10 -0.20 5.10
CA THR A 65 -9.43 -1.29 4.36
C THR A 65 -8.21 -0.80 3.59
N VAL A 66 -8.27 0.41 3.02
CA VAL A 66 -7.13 1.02 2.34
C VAL A 66 -5.99 1.33 3.32
N ASP A 67 -6.29 1.82 4.53
CA ASP A 67 -5.26 2.04 5.56
C ASP A 67 -4.58 0.74 5.98
N GLU A 68 -5.36 -0.32 6.19
CA GLU A 68 -4.84 -1.65 6.50
C GLU A 68 -3.93 -2.18 5.38
N LEU A 69 -4.36 -2.04 4.13
CA LEU A 69 -3.58 -2.45 2.97
C LEU A 69 -2.27 -1.66 2.85
N VAL A 70 -2.29 -0.34 3.06
CA VAL A 70 -1.10 0.51 3.03
C VAL A 70 -0.11 0.07 4.11
N ASN A 71 -0.58 -0.25 5.31
CA ASN A 71 0.26 -0.74 6.40
C ASN A 71 0.85 -2.12 6.09
N ALA A 72 0.05 -3.03 5.51
CA ALA A 72 0.53 -4.34 5.07
C ALA A 72 1.62 -4.23 3.99
N LEU A 73 1.47 -3.31 3.04
CA LEU A 73 2.48 -3.07 2.00
C LEU A 73 3.78 -2.49 2.59
N ARG A 74 3.70 -1.59 3.57
CA ARG A 74 4.88 -1.09 4.29
C ARG A 74 5.62 -2.22 5.00
N TYR A 75 4.87 -3.09 5.68
CA TYR A 75 5.45 -4.25 6.35
C TYR A 75 6.15 -5.18 5.33
N LEU A 76 5.46 -5.52 4.24
CA LEU A 76 6.03 -6.34 3.16
C LEU A 76 7.28 -5.71 2.55
N SER A 77 7.28 -4.39 2.30
CA SER A 77 8.47 -3.69 1.80
C SER A 77 9.66 -3.86 2.73
N ASN A 78 9.46 -3.80 4.05
CA ASN A 78 10.53 -3.97 5.02
C ASN A 78 11.05 -5.42 5.06
N GLU A 79 10.16 -6.40 4.98
CA GLU A 79 10.55 -7.82 4.92
C GLU A 79 11.35 -8.13 3.67
N VAL A 80 10.92 -7.61 2.51
CA VAL A 80 11.65 -7.79 1.25
C VAL A 80 13.03 -7.14 1.32
N SER A 81 13.15 -5.92 1.83
CA SER A 81 14.47 -5.27 2.01
C SER A 81 15.40 -6.12 2.86
N ARG A 82 14.92 -6.64 4.01
CA ARG A 82 15.73 -7.51 4.88
C ARG A 82 16.16 -8.79 4.18
N ALA A 83 15.25 -9.42 3.44
CA ALA A 83 15.55 -10.63 2.69
C ALA A 83 16.60 -10.38 1.60
N ASP A 84 16.58 -9.21 0.98
CA ASP A 84 17.57 -8.82 -0.02
C ASP A 84 18.94 -8.52 0.60
N ASP A 85 18.98 -7.80 1.72
CA ASP A 85 20.21 -7.55 2.49
C ASP A 85 20.87 -8.86 2.93
N ASP A 86 20.08 -9.82 3.42
CA ASP A 86 20.55 -11.15 3.83
C ASP A 86 21.11 -11.94 2.65
N ARG A 87 20.45 -11.90 1.49
CA ARG A 87 20.93 -12.55 0.27
C ARG A 87 22.23 -11.93 -0.20
N GLU A 88 22.32 -10.60 -0.20
CA GLU A 88 23.52 -9.87 -0.61
C GLU A 88 24.69 -10.16 0.34
N ALA A 89 24.45 -10.22 1.65
CA ALA A 89 25.46 -10.61 2.64
C ALA A 89 26.01 -12.03 2.38
N LYS A 90 25.12 -13.01 2.13
CA LYS A 90 25.53 -14.38 1.81
C LYS A 90 26.30 -14.48 0.49
N ALA A 91 25.89 -13.71 -0.52
CA ALA A 91 26.59 -13.66 -1.80
C ALA A 91 27.99 -13.07 -1.66
N ARG A 92 28.13 -11.96 -0.90
CA ARG A 92 29.43 -11.35 -0.59
C ARG A 92 30.36 -12.32 0.15
N GLU A 93 29.84 -13.04 1.13
CA GLU A 93 30.65 -14.01 1.88
C GLU A 93 31.08 -15.20 1.01
N THR A 94 30.16 -15.73 0.20
CA THR A 94 30.49 -16.79 -0.77
C THR A 94 31.58 -16.34 -1.73
N GLN A 95 31.49 -15.12 -2.25
CA GLN A 95 32.50 -14.56 -3.15
C GLN A 95 33.86 -14.42 -2.47
N ARG A 96 33.90 -13.94 -1.22
CA ARG A 96 35.14 -13.86 -0.43
C ARG A 96 35.81 -15.23 -0.26
N LEU A 97 35.03 -16.26 0.09
CA LEU A 97 35.55 -17.62 0.24
C LEU A 97 36.12 -18.16 -1.08
N ILE A 98 35.43 -17.91 -2.21
CA ILE A 98 35.92 -18.29 -3.54
C ILE A 98 37.25 -17.60 -3.85
N ASP A 99 37.38 -16.31 -3.56
CA ASP A 99 38.59 -15.54 -3.85
C ASP A 99 39.78 -15.97 -2.97
N LEU A 100 39.53 -16.29 -1.69
CA LEU A 100 40.52 -16.87 -0.79
C LEU A 100 41.00 -18.24 -1.30
N ALA A 101 40.08 -19.13 -1.67
CA ALA A 101 40.43 -20.45 -2.19
C ALA A 101 41.27 -20.36 -3.48
N LYS A 102 40.93 -19.44 -4.40
CA LYS A 102 41.72 -19.16 -5.61
C LYS A 102 43.12 -18.65 -5.27
N ALA A 103 43.25 -17.76 -4.28
CA ALA A 103 44.54 -17.23 -3.85
C ALA A 103 45.43 -18.32 -3.24
N GLU A 104 44.87 -19.22 -2.43
CA GLU A 104 45.59 -20.36 -1.85
C GLU A 104 46.04 -21.37 -2.91
N ALA A 105 45.18 -21.71 -3.86
CA ALA A 105 45.52 -22.61 -4.96
C ALA A 105 46.70 -22.06 -5.79
N LYS A 106 46.71 -20.75 -6.05
CA LYS A 106 47.81 -20.08 -6.77
C LYS A 106 49.13 -20.07 -5.99
N LYS A 107 49.09 -20.09 -4.66
CA LYS A 107 50.30 -20.20 -3.81
C LYS A 107 50.87 -21.61 -3.77
N LYS A 108 50.03 -22.66 -3.83
CA LYS A 108 50.46 -24.07 -3.79
C LYS A 108 50.95 -24.62 -5.14
N GLY A 109 50.64 -23.94 -6.25
CA GLY A 109 51.09 -24.30 -7.60
C GLY A 109 52.37 -23.62 -8.07
N LYS A 110 53.07 -22.89 -7.18
CA LYS A 110 54.43 -22.35 -7.39
C LYS A 110 55.39 -23.11 -6.49
#